data_AF-A0A1Q7VQS9-F1
#
_entry.id   AF-A0A1Q7VQS9-F1
#
_cell.length_a   1.000
_cell.length_b   1.000
_cell.length_c   1.000
_cell.angle_alpha   90.00
_cell.angle_beta   90.00
_cell.angle_gamma   90.00
#
_symmetry.space_group_name_H-M   'P 1'
#
loop_
_entity.id
_entity.type
_entity.pdbx_description
1 polymer ?
#
loop_
_entity_poly.entity_id
_entity_poly.type
_entity_poly.pdbx_seq_one_letter_code
_entity_poly.pdbx_strand_id
1 'polypeptide(L)'
;MAGNERLTALAGAVLLVLAVVEVITVPTLRSLLSVHFFVGVLLIGPLAVKTGSTGWRFVRYYTRSPAYRRKSPPRPLQRVLAPLLLASTLTLIGSGIALAATGPAPPILLIMHKISFLAWLVTIVVHVIAYLRPVPKLIADDWRHRASQPTPGQAPGRHVRLAVNIAALIAGAIAALLLLPTASAWIPWLAQGGR
;
A
#
# COMPACT_ATOMS: atom_id res chain seq x y z
N MET A 1 -14.63 -15.18 -5.62
CA MET A 1 -13.83 -14.86 -4.41
C MET A 1 -12.34 -15.02 -4.62
N ALA A 2 -11.88 -16.15 -5.17
CA ALA A 2 -10.46 -16.35 -5.52
C ALA A 2 -9.86 -15.21 -6.39
N GLY A 3 -10.65 -14.65 -7.32
CA GLY A 3 -10.25 -13.47 -8.10
C GLY A 3 -9.94 -12.23 -7.25
N ASN A 4 -10.77 -11.93 -6.25
CA ASN A 4 -10.56 -10.78 -5.35
C ASN A 4 -9.31 -10.97 -4.49
N GLU A 5 -9.04 -12.19 -4.05
CA GLU A 5 -7.85 -12.51 -3.22
C GLU A 5 -6.56 -12.36 -4.01
N ARG A 6 -6.51 -12.86 -5.26
CA ARG A 6 -5.35 -12.67 -6.14
C ARG A 6 -5.14 -11.21 -6.53
N LEU A 7 -6.20 -10.45 -6.77
CA LEU A 7 -6.13 -9.00 -7.00
C LEU A 7 -5.53 -8.28 -5.78
N THR A 8 -6.05 -8.59 -4.59
CA THR A 8 -5.62 -8.02 -3.31
C THR A 8 -4.17 -8.37 -2.96
N ALA A 9 -3.73 -9.58 -3.33
CA ALA A 9 -2.36 -10.03 -3.15
C ALA A 9 -1.39 -9.28 -4.06
N LEU A 10 -1.72 -9.16 -5.36
CA LEU A 10 -0.90 -8.43 -6.33
C LEU A 10 -0.76 -6.95 -5.94
N ALA A 11 -1.88 -6.28 -5.66
CA ALA A 11 -1.85 -4.88 -5.21
C ALA A 11 -1.05 -4.71 -3.91
N GLY A 12 -1.18 -5.66 -2.97
CA GLY A 12 -0.40 -5.67 -1.73
C GLY A 12 1.11 -5.83 -1.95
N ALA A 13 1.51 -6.69 -2.89
CA ALA A 13 2.93 -6.88 -3.21
C ALA A 13 3.53 -5.63 -3.88
N VAL A 14 2.81 -5.04 -4.84
CA VAL A 14 3.21 -3.78 -5.49
C VAL A 14 3.33 -2.67 -4.45
N LEU A 15 2.33 -2.50 -3.58
CA LEU A 15 2.37 -1.54 -2.49
C LEU A 15 3.56 -1.75 -1.57
N LEU A 16 3.87 -2.99 -1.20
CA LEU A 16 4.99 -3.29 -0.32
C LEU A 16 6.33 -2.87 -0.95
N VAL A 17 6.53 -3.17 -2.23
CA VAL A 17 7.75 -2.77 -2.96
C VAL A 17 7.88 -1.26 -3.02
N LEU A 18 6.83 -0.55 -3.44
CA LEU A 18 6.84 0.91 -3.51
C LEU A 18 7.04 1.55 -2.12
N ALA A 19 6.43 0.98 -1.08
CA ALA A 19 6.59 1.44 0.29
C ALA A 19 8.01 1.23 0.84
N VAL A 20 8.70 0.16 0.42
CA VAL A 20 10.13 -0.02 0.73
C VAL A 20 10.97 1.06 0.06
N VAL A 21 10.68 1.39 -1.22
CA VAL A 21 11.35 2.50 -1.91
C VAL A 21 11.15 3.81 -1.15
N GLU A 22 9.92 4.12 -0.73
CA GLU A 22 9.62 5.27 0.11
C GLU A 22 10.50 5.34 1.36
N VAL A 23 10.53 4.27 2.14
CA VAL A 23 11.34 4.20 3.37
C VAL A 23 12.83 4.42 3.08
N ILE A 24 13.34 3.89 1.97
CA ILE A 24 14.74 4.07 1.55
C ILE A 24 15.04 5.52 1.16
N THR A 25 14.06 6.26 0.63
CA THR A 25 14.28 7.67 0.25
C THR A 25 14.40 8.60 1.47
N VAL A 26 13.80 8.24 2.62
CA VAL A 26 13.71 9.10 3.81
C VAL A 26 15.07 9.58 4.35
N PRO A 27 16.10 8.71 4.55
CA PRO A 27 17.39 9.15 5.08
C PRO A 27 18.14 10.13 4.16
N THR A 28 17.83 10.14 2.86
CA THR A 28 18.52 10.92 1.84
C THR A 28 17.55 11.82 1.06
N LEU A 29 16.54 12.39 1.74
CA LEU A 29 15.53 13.24 1.10
C LEU A 29 16.11 14.41 0.31
N ARG A 30 17.26 14.98 0.72
CA ARG A 30 17.90 16.08 0.00
C ARG A 30 18.22 15.75 -1.46
N SER A 31 18.65 14.52 -1.73
CA SER A 31 19.00 14.06 -3.08
C SER A 31 17.87 13.27 -3.75
N LEU A 32 17.01 12.62 -2.96
CA LEU A 32 15.95 11.75 -3.45
C LEU A 32 14.54 12.34 -3.30
N LEU A 33 14.41 13.65 -3.08
CA LEU A 33 13.11 14.28 -2.89
C LEU A 33 12.16 13.99 -4.06
N SER A 34 12.61 14.18 -5.30
CA SER A 34 11.77 13.92 -6.47
C SER A 34 11.31 12.46 -6.56
N VAL A 35 12.15 11.52 -6.10
CA VAL A 35 11.80 10.09 -6.05
C VAL A 35 10.75 9.83 -4.97
N HIS A 36 10.96 10.33 -3.75
CA HIS A 36 9.99 10.27 -2.64
C HIS A 36 8.63 10.86 -3.05
N PHE A 37 8.66 12.00 -3.73
CA PHE A 37 7.45 12.66 -4.19
C PHE A 37 6.70 11.83 -5.25
N PHE A 38 7.44 11.35 -6.25
CA PHE A 38 6.88 10.57 -7.34
C PHE A 38 6.30 9.24 -6.84
N VAL A 39 7.08 8.49 -6.06
CA VAL A 39 6.68 7.19 -5.52
C VAL A 39 5.54 7.36 -4.52
N GLY A 40 5.54 8.44 -3.72
CA GLY A 40 4.53 8.73 -2.72
C GLY A 40 3.16 8.95 -3.34
N VAL A 41 3.11 9.65 -4.47
CA VAL A 41 1.87 9.83 -5.25
C VAL A 41 1.52 8.55 -6.03
N LEU A 42 2.51 7.85 -6.59
CA LEU A 42 2.29 6.59 -7.32
C LEU A 42 1.60 5.53 -6.45
N LEU A 43 1.91 5.48 -5.14
CA LEU A 43 1.30 4.58 -4.16
C LEU A 43 -0.23 4.67 -4.11
N ILE A 44 -0.83 5.83 -4.43
CA ILE A 44 -2.28 6.06 -4.36
C ILE A 44 -3.05 5.04 -5.20
N GLY A 45 -2.55 4.74 -6.40
CA GLY A 45 -3.21 3.82 -7.34
C GLY A 45 -3.34 2.40 -6.76
N PRO A 46 -2.23 1.69 -6.50
CA PRO A 46 -2.24 0.38 -5.86
C PRO A 46 -2.94 0.38 -4.49
N LEU A 47 -2.87 1.50 -3.74
CA LEU A 47 -3.57 1.65 -2.46
C LEU A 47 -5.07 1.61 -2.66
N ALA A 48 -5.62 2.36 -3.61
CA ALA A 48 -7.04 2.37 -3.93
C ALA A 48 -7.55 0.97 -4.32
N VAL A 49 -6.75 0.21 -5.09
CA VAL A 49 -7.08 -1.19 -5.43
C VAL A 49 -7.12 -2.05 -4.17
N LYS A 50 -6.11 -1.94 -3.30
CA LYS A 50 -5.99 -2.73 -2.07
C LYS A 50 -7.11 -2.41 -1.07
N THR A 51 -7.38 -1.13 -0.82
CA THR A 51 -8.41 -0.68 0.14
C THR A 51 -9.80 -0.96 -0.39
N GLY A 52 -10.06 -0.75 -1.68
CA GLY A 52 -11.33 -1.11 -2.32
C GLY A 52 -11.60 -2.61 -2.29
N SER A 53 -10.62 -3.45 -2.62
CA SER A 53 -10.79 -4.91 -2.66
C SER A 53 -10.97 -5.53 -1.27
N THR A 54 -10.27 -4.99 -0.26
CA THR A 54 -10.36 -5.42 1.15
C THR A 54 -11.62 -4.88 1.82
N GLY A 55 -11.99 -3.63 1.55
CA GLY A 55 -13.23 -3.00 2.00
C GLY A 55 -14.47 -3.70 1.44
N TRP A 56 -14.47 -4.06 0.16
CA TRP A 56 -15.53 -4.88 -0.42
C TRP A 56 -15.70 -6.22 0.32
N ARG A 57 -14.58 -6.89 0.64
CA ARG A 57 -14.62 -8.14 1.41
C ARG A 57 -15.15 -7.92 2.82
N PHE A 58 -14.77 -6.83 3.47
CA PHE A 58 -15.28 -6.44 4.79
C PHE A 58 -16.80 -6.26 4.74
N VAL A 59 -17.31 -5.39 3.85
CA VAL A 59 -18.74 -5.14 3.67
C VAL A 59 -19.49 -6.44 3.42
N ARG A 60 -19.02 -7.27 2.49
CA ARG A 60 -19.68 -8.55 2.15
C ARG A 60 -19.67 -9.58 3.28
N TYR A 61 -18.69 -9.52 4.17
CA TYR A 61 -18.63 -10.35 5.37
C TYR A 61 -19.71 -9.92 6.37
N TYR A 62 -19.81 -8.61 6.66
CA TYR A 62 -20.78 -8.08 7.63
C TYR A 62 -22.21 -8.06 7.10
N THR A 63 -22.44 -7.97 5.78
CA THR A 63 -23.75 -8.17 5.14
C THR A 63 -24.12 -9.65 4.96
N ARG A 64 -23.39 -10.55 5.65
CA ARG A 64 -23.67 -11.99 5.76
C ARG A 64 -23.70 -12.78 4.45
N SER A 65 -22.98 -12.33 3.42
CA SER A 65 -22.93 -13.07 2.16
C SER A 65 -22.39 -14.49 2.37
N PRO A 66 -23.13 -15.56 1.99
CA PRO A 66 -22.82 -16.94 2.38
C PRO A 66 -21.40 -17.37 2.02
N ALA A 67 -20.94 -16.97 0.83
CA ALA A 67 -19.64 -17.37 0.34
C ALA A 67 -18.47 -16.63 1.03
N TYR A 68 -18.68 -15.45 1.65
CA TYR A 68 -17.66 -14.73 2.42
C TYR A 68 -17.65 -15.15 3.90
N ARG A 69 -18.79 -15.59 4.46
CA ARG A 69 -18.92 -16.09 5.84
C ARG A 69 -18.32 -17.48 6.06
N ARG A 70 -18.28 -18.33 5.03
CA ARG A 70 -17.63 -19.66 5.10
C ARG A 70 -16.13 -19.58 5.40
N LYS A 71 -15.51 -18.41 5.24
CA LYS A 71 -14.12 -18.16 5.61
C LYS A 71 -14.07 -17.66 7.05
N SER A 72 -13.14 -18.20 7.85
CA SER A 72 -13.01 -17.86 9.27
C SER A 72 -12.94 -16.35 9.49
N PRO A 73 -13.54 -15.85 10.59
CA PRO A 73 -13.47 -14.43 10.95
C PRO A 73 -12.03 -13.91 10.92
N PRO A 74 -11.80 -12.63 10.56
CA PRO A 74 -10.50 -12.00 10.73
C PRO A 74 -10.05 -12.16 12.18
N ARG A 75 -8.79 -12.56 12.38
CA ARG A 75 -8.20 -12.75 13.72
C ARG A 75 -8.33 -11.43 14.50
N PRO A 76 -8.59 -11.44 15.82
CA PRO A 76 -8.85 -10.22 16.60
C PRO A 76 -7.78 -9.14 16.43
N LEU A 77 -6.50 -9.55 16.45
CA LEU A 77 -5.37 -8.64 16.20
C LEU A 77 -5.46 -7.91 14.85
N GLN A 78 -5.93 -8.58 13.80
CA GLN A 78 -6.10 -7.98 12.47
C GLN A 78 -7.25 -6.97 12.44
N ARG A 79 -8.23 -7.09 13.34
CA ARG A 79 -9.36 -6.15 13.43
C ARG A 79 -8.97 -4.81 14.03
N VAL A 80 -7.91 -4.77 14.84
CA VAL A 80 -7.35 -3.53 15.40
C VAL A 80 -6.24 -2.99 14.48
N LEU A 81 -5.34 -3.87 14.03
CA LEU A 81 -4.20 -3.47 13.23
C LEU A 81 -4.59 -2.95 11.84
N ALA A 82 -5.62 -3.51 11.20
CA ALA A 82 -6.01 -3.08 9.86
C ALA A 82 -6.60 -1.65 9.83
N PRO A 83 -7.53 -1.26 10.74
CA PRO A 83 -7.97 0.13 10.85
C PRO A 83 -6.84 1.11 11.18
N LEU A 84 -5.94 0.75 12.11
CA LEU A 84 -4.80 1.61 12.46
C LEU A 84 -3.84 1.82 11.29
N LEU A 85 -3.51 0.74 10.57
CA LEU A 85 -2.67 0.82 9.38
C LEU A 85 -3.36 1.64 8.29
N LEU A 86 -4.67 1.45 8.07
CA LEU A 86 -5.43 2.22 7.09
C LEU A 86 -5.44 3.71 7.45
N ALA A 87 -5.79 4.04 8.69
CA ALA A 87 -5.84 5.43 9.17
C ALA A 87 -4.48 6.12 9.03
N SER A 88 -3.41 5.51 9.53
CA SER A 88 -2.05 6.05 9.41
C SER A 88 -1.60 6.19 7.95
N THR A 89 -1.94 5.22 7.07
CA THR A 89 -1.65 5.31 5.63
C THR A 89 -2.37 6.49 4.98
N LEU A 90 -3.67 6.67 5.28
CA LEU A 90 -4.47 7.77 4.73
C LEU A 90 -3.98 9.13 5.23
N THR A 91 -3.60 9.23 6.51
CA THR A 91 -3.00 10.46 7.06
C THR A 91 -1.64 10.73 6.43
N LEU A 92 -0.79 9.72 6.24
CA LEU A 92 0.53 9.87 5.64
C LEU A 92 0.44 10.37 4.20
N ILE A 93 -0.38 9.71 3.38
CA ILE A 93 -0.58 10.11 1.97
C ILE A 93 -1.31 11.45 1.89
N GLY A 94 -2.36 11.65 2.67
CA GLY A 94 -3.14 12.89 2.67
C GLY A 94 -2.30 14.10 3.07
N SER A 95 -1.48 13.98 4.12
CA SER A 95 -0.53 15.03 4.50
C SER A 95 0.55 15.24 3.44
N GLY A 96 1.04 14.19 2.78
CA GLY A 96 2.00 14.31 1.68
C GLY A 96 1.43 15.07 0.47
N ILE A 97 0.19 14.79 0.08
CA ILE A 97 -0.50 15.53 -0.99
C ILE A 97 -0.76 16.98 -0.57
N ALA A 98 -1.15 17.22 0.68
CA ALA A 98 -1.36 18.57 1.18
C ALA A 98 -0.05 19.38 1.20
N LEU A 99 1.07 18.77 1.57
CA LEU A 99 2.42 19.34 1.46
C LEU A 99 2.79 19.61 0.00
N ALA A 100 2.41 18.72 -0.92
CA ALA A 100 2.64 18.91 -2.34
C ALA A 100 1.90 20.13 -2.90
N ALA A 101 0.70 20.43 -2.39
CA ALA A 101 -0.11 21.55 -2.82
C ALA A 101 0.27 22.88 -2.14
N THR A 102 0.69 22.83 -0.87
CA THR A 102 0.93 24.03 -0.04
C THR A 102 2.40 24.44 0.05
N GLY A 103 3.32 23.56 -0.35
CA GLY A 103 4.76 23.79 -0.17
C GLY A 103 5.18 23.75 1.31
N PRO A 104 6.36 24.28 1.65
CA PRO A 104 6.93 24.19 3.01
C PRO A 104 6.24 25.07 4.07
N ALA A 105 5.18 25.80 3.72
CA ALA A 105 4.60 26.85 4.55
C ALA A 105 3.90 26.35 5.85
N PRO A 106 3.10 25.26 5.85
CA PRO A 106 2.40 24.84 7.08
C PRO A 106 3.19 23.79 7.89
N PRO A 107 3.82 24.17 9.02
CA PRO A 107 4.61 23.23 9.84
C PRO A 107 3.77 22.08 10.41
N ILE A 108 2.47 22.31 10.62
CA ILE A 108 1.54 21.28 11.09
C ILE A 108 1.47 20.10 10.12
N LEU A 109 1.50 20.33 8.80
CA LEU A 109 1.45 19.26 7.82
C LEU A 109 2.72 18.41 7.83
N LEU A 110 3.89 19.04 8.02
CA LEU A 110 5.16 18.33 8.18
C LEU A 110 5.17 17.47 9.44
N ILE A 111 4.65 18.00 10.56
CA ILE A 111 4.50 17.24 11.81
C ILE A 111 3.56 16.06 11.61
N MET A 112 2.38 16.28 11.01
CA MET A 112 1.42 15.22 10.72
C MET A 112 2.03 14.15 9.82
N HIS A 113 2.77 14.53 8.78
CA HIS A 113 3.41 13.60 7.86
C HIS A 113 4.47 12.74 8.57
N LYS A 114 5.34 13.37 9.39
CA LYS A 114 6.37 12.65 10.18
C LYS A 114 5.76 11.70 11.22
N ILE A 115 4.78 12.17 11.99
CA ILE A 115 4.13 11.36 13.04
C ILE A 115 3.36 10.21 12.42
N SER A 116 2.59 10.47 11.36
CA SER A 116 1.87 9.42 10.65
C SER A 116 2.81 8.43 9.98
N PHE A 117 3.97 8.86 9.47
CA PHE A 117 5.02 7.96 8.98
C PHE A 117 5.52 7.01 10.06
N LEU A 118 5.81 7.51 11.26
CA LEU A 118 6.26 6.65 12.37
C LEU A 118 5.18 5.65 12.80
N ALA A 119 3.94 6.10 12.95
CA ALA A 119 2.82 5.23 13.27
C ALA A 119 2.57 4.17 12.17
N TRP A 120 2.64 4.60 10.91
CA TRP A 120 2.53 3.73 9.75
C TRP A 120 3.66 2.70 9.71
N LEU A 121 4.91 3.11 9.96
CA LEU A 121 6.09 2.24 9.95
C LEU A 121 5.98 1.12 10.99
N VAL A 122 5.58 1.46 12.21
CA VAL A 122 5.36 0.45 13.26
C VAL A 122 4.23 -0.51 12.85
N THR A 123 3.10 0.04 12.40
CA THR A 123 1.93 -0.79 12.06
C THR A 123 2.16 -1.67 10.83
N ILE A 124 2.85 -1.19 9.79
CA ILE A 124 3.15 -1.98 8.60
C ILE A 124 4.14 -3.11 8.90
N VAL A 125 5.17 -2.87 9.73
CA VAL A 125 6.12 -3.91 10.15
C VAL A 125 5.39 -5.02 10.90
N VAL A 126 4.57 -4.66 11.90
CA VAL A 126 3.76 -5.63 12.64
C VAL A 126 2.79 -6.36 11.70
N HIS A 127 2.17 -5.65 10.76
CA HIS A 127 1.25 -6.22 9.77
C HIS A 127 1.94 -7.27 8.89
N VAL A 128 3.09 -6.92 8.31
CA VAL A 128 3.88 -7.80 7.44
C VAL A 128 4.33 -9.02 8.22
N ILE A 129 4.87 -8.86 9.44
CA ILE A 129 5.28 -9.99 10.28
C ILE A 129 4.09 -10.90 10.61
N ALA A 130 2.94 -10.33 10.99
CA ALA A 130 1.75 -11.10 11.31
C ALA A 130 1.19 -11.87 10.10
N TYR A 131 1.37 -11.34 8.89
CA TYR A 131 0.89 -11.96 7.64
C TYR A 131 1.90 -12.94 7.01
N LEU A 132 3.20 -12.75 7.24
CA LEU A 132 4.27 -13.60 6.71
C LEU A 132 4.63 -14.78 7.62
N ARG A 133 4.40 -14.71 8.94
CA ARG A 133 4.63 -15.84 9.86
C ARG A 133 3.95 -17.17 9.47
N PRO A 134 2.76 -17.21 8.82
CA PRO A 134 2.17 -18.46 8.34
C PRO A 134 2.80 -19.01 7.05
N VAL A 135 3.56 -18.21 6.30
CA VAL A 135 4.04 -18.54 4.95
C VAL A 135 5.04 -19.71 4.90
N PRO A 136 6.02 -19.84 5.81
CA PRO A 136 6.98 -20.95 5.76
C PRO A 136 6.33 -22.32 5.96
N LYS A 137 5.35 -22.44 6.86
CA LYS A 137 4.64 -23.71 7.12
C LYS A 137 3.78 -24.13 5.93
N LEU A 138 3.08 -23.17 5.32
CA LEU A 138 2.24 -23.44 4.15
C LEU A 138 3.07 -23.76 2.90
N ILE A 139 4.24 -23.12 2.70
CA ILE A 139 5.13 -23.44 1.58
C ILE A 139 5.75 -24.83 1.74
N ALA A 140 6.12 -25.24 2.96
CA ALA A 140 6.62 -26.59 3.23
C ALA A 140 5.58 -27.68 2.92
N ASP A 141 4.31 -27.42 3.23
CA ASP A 141 3.19 -28.31 2.92
C ASP A 141 2.86 -28.31 1.41
N ASP A 142 2.90 -27.14 0.75
CA ASP A 142 2.61 -27.00 -0.69
C ASP A 142 3.73 -27.60 -1.57
N TRP A 143 5.00 -27.55 -1.12
CA TRP A 143 6.12 -28.22 -1.80
C TRP A 143 5.98 -29.75 -1.78
N ARG A 144 5.46 -30.33 -0.70
CA ARG A 144 5.14 -31.76 -0.63
C ARG A 144 3.97 -32.18 -1.53
N HIS A 145 3.12 -31.24 -1.94
CA HIS A 145 1.94 -31.52 -2.77
C HIS A 145 2.11 -31.14 -4.25
N ARG A 146 2.96 -30.16 -4.58
CA ARG A 146 3.26 -29.77 -5.98
C ARG A 146 4.21 -30.72 -6.72
N ALA A 147 4.97 -31.53 -6.01
CA ALA A 147 5.75 -32.61 -6.63
C ALA A 147 4.86 -33.66 -7.33
N SER A 148 3.53 -33.65 -7.09
CA SER A 148 2.61 -34.67 -7.57
C SER A 148 1.65 -34.24 -8.68
N GLN A 149 1.51 -32.94 -9.02
CA GLN A 149 0.64 -32.51 -10.13
C GLN A 149 1.06 -31.19 -10.80
N PRO A 150 1.42 -31.19 -12.09
CA PRO A 150 1.39 -29.98 -12.90
C PRO A 150 -0.04 -29.79 -13.45
N THR A 151 -0.74 -28.71 -13.05
CA THR A 151 -2.00 -28.32 -13.70
C THR A 151 -1.79 -27.15 -14.67
N PRO A 152 -1.92 -27.36 -15.99
CA PRO A 152 -2.05 -26.29 -16.97
C PRO A 152 -3.49 -25.73 -16.89
N GLY A 153 -3.63 -24.44 -16.61
CA GLY A 153 -4.94 -23.80 -16.58
C GLY A 153 -4.86 -22.35 -16.13
N GLN A 154 -4.80 -21.43 -17.10
CA GLN A 154 -4.89 -20.00 -16.84
C GLN A 154 -6.21 -19.69 -16.14
N ALA A 155 -6.14 -19.38 -14.84
CA ALA A 155 -7.32 -19.07 -14.04
C ALA A 155 -8.14 -17.92 -14.69
N PRO A 156 -9.44 -18.12 -14.98
CA PRO A 156 -10.31 -17.10 -15.56
C PRO A 156 -10.18 -15.75 -14.82
N GLY A 157 -10.12 -14.65 -15.59
CA GLY A 157 -10.01 -13.29 -15.07
C GLY A 157 -8.60 -12.84 -14.66
N ARG A 158 -7.53 -13.55 -15.04
CA ARG A 158 -6.14 -13.08 -14.85
C ARG A 158 -5.90 -11.74 -15.54
N HIS A 159 -6.33 -11.61 -16.79
CA HIS A 159 -6.17 -10.39 -17.58
C HIS A 159 -6.89 -9.20 -16.95
N VAL A 160 -8.13 -9.38 -16.48
CA VAL A 160 -8.88 -8.30 -15.80
C VAL A 160 -8.16 -7.82 -14.54
N ARG A 161 -7.65 -8.74 -13.70
CA ARG A 161 -6.93 -8.36 -12.48
C ARG A 161 -5.63 -7.61 -12.78
N LEU A 162 -4.91 -8.06 -13.81
CA LEU A 162 -3.70 -7.40 -14.26
C LEU A 162 -4.03 -6.00 -14.81
N ALA A 163 -5.06 -5.90 -15.66
CA ALA A 163 -5.54 -4.64 -16.22
C ALA A 163 -5.92 -3.63 -15.12
N VAL A 164 -6.63 -4.06 -14.07
CA VAL A 164 -6.97 -3.17 -12.94
C VAL A 164 -5.72 -2.67 -12.21
N ASN A 165 -4.73 -3.53 -11.95
CA ASN A 165 -3.49 -3.09 -11.28
C ASN A 165 -2.66 -2.17 -12.19
N ILE A 166 -2.56 -2.50 -13.48
CA ILE A 166 -1.85 -1.67 -14.47
C ILE A 166 -2.54 -0.32 -14.60
N ALA A 167 -3.87 -0.28 -14.75
CA ALA A 167 -4.63 0.96 -14.85
C ALA A 167 -4.45 1.82 -13.58
N ALA A 168 -4.46 1.20 -12.40
CA ALA A 168 -4.20 1.90 -11.15
C ALA A 168 -2.77 2.46 -11.07
N LEU A 169 -1.77 1.70 -11.52
CA LEU A 169 -0.39 2.18 -11.61
C LEU A 169 -0.24 3.33 -12.61
N ILE A 170 -0.87 3.23 -13.78
CA ILE A 170 -0.87 4.29 -14.79
C ILE A 170 -1.53 5.55 -14.23
N ALA A 171 -2.70 5.43 -13.59
CA ALA A 171 -3.37 6.57 -12.97
C ALA A 171 -2.51 7.22 -11.88
N GLY A 172 -1.87 6.41 -11.02
CA GLY A 172 -0.93 6.90 -10.02
C GLY A 172 0.30 7.58 -10.64
N ALA A 173 0.85 7.02 -11.72
CA ALA A 173 1.99 7.60 -12.44
C ALA A 173 1.63 8.92 -13.11
N ILE A 174 0.46 9.02 -13.73
CA ILE A 174 -0.05 10.29 -14.31
C ILE A 174 -0.18 11.34 -13.22
N ALA A 175 -0.83 11.01 -12.09
CA ALA A 175 -0.95 11.92 -10.97
C ALA A 175 0.42 12.35 -10.42
N ALA A 176 1.38 11.42 -10.31
CA ALA A 176 2.73 11.69 -9.84
C ALA A 176 3.47 12.64 -10.79
N LEU A 177 3.36 12.44 -12.11
CA LEU A 177 3.95 13.34 -13.11
C LEU A 177 3.33 14.75 -13.06
N LEU A 178 2.01 14.86 -12.86
CA LEU A 178 1.32 16.14 -12.76
C LEU A 178 1.73 16.92 -11.49
N LEU A 179 1.97 16.23 -10.38
CA LEU A 179 2.37 16.85 -9.12
C LEU A 179 3.89 17.06 -9.00
N LEU A 180 4.71 16.37 -9.79
CA LEU A 180 6.17 16.45 -9.70
C LEU A 180 6.75 17.88 -9.75
N PRO A 181 6.23 18.83 -10.54
CA PRO A 181 6.74 20.20 -10.55
C PRO A 181 6.67 20.91 -9.19
N THR A 182 5.71 20.55 -8.33
CA THR A 182 5.57 21.18 -7.01
C THR A 182 6.68 20.79 -6.04
N ALA A 183 7.43 19.71 -6.32
CA ALA A 183 8.62 19.34 -5.57
C ALA A 183 9.74 20.39 -5.66
N SER A 184 9.75 21.23 -6.71
CA SER A 184 10.79 22.28 -6.88
C SER A 184 10.81 23.30 -5.75
N ALA A 185 9.64 23.63 -5.17
CA ALA A 185 9.52 24.55 -4.04
C ALA A 185 10.25 24.08 -2.78
N TRP A 186 10.50 22.78 -2.67
CA TRP A 186 11.09 22.12 -1.49
C TRP A 186 12.61 22.01 -1.57
N ILE A 187 13.19 22.04 -2.78
CA ILE A 187 14.65 21.95 -2.99
C ILE A 187 15.41 23.05 -2.23
N PRO A 188 15.07 24.35 -2.37
CA PRO A 188 15.77 25.40 -1.63
C PRO A 188 15.50 25.33 -0.12
N TRP A 189 14.30 24.93 0.30
CA TRP A 189 13.95 24.79 1.72
C TRP A 189 14.79 23.72 2.43
N LEU A 190 14.99 22.56 1.77
CA LEU A 190 15.84 21.49 2.29
C LEU A 190 17.33 21.88 2.33
N ALA A 191 17.78 22.69 1.35
CA ALA A 191 19.15 23.20 1.31
C ALA A 191 19.45 24.16 2.47
N GLN A 192 18.45 24.93 2.93
CA GLN A 192 18.57 25.89 4.04
C GLN A 192 18.46 25.24 5.43
N GLY A 193 18.42 23.91 5.50
CA GLY A 193 18.46 23.17 6.77
C GLY A 193 17.10 22.81 7.35
N GLY A 194 16.00 23.02 6.62
CA GLY A 194 14.66 22.48 6.93
C GLY A 194 14.24 22.62 8.39
N ARG A 195 14.22 23.86 8.90
CA ARG A 195 13.78 24.17 10.27
C ARG A 195 12.26 24.19 10.36
#